data_AF-A0A7X7S9E0-F1
#
_entry.id   AF-A0A7X7S9E0-F1
#
_cell.length_a   1.000
_cell.length_b   1.000
_cell.length_c   1.000
_cell.angle_alpha   90.00
_cell.angle_beta   90.00
_cell.angle_gamma   90.00
#
_symmetry.space_group_name_H-M   'P 1'
#
loop_
_entity.id
_entity.type
_entity.pdbx_description
1 polymer ?
#
loop_
_entity_poly.entity_id
_entity_poly.type
_entity_poly.pdbx_seq_one_letter_code
_entity_poly.pdbx_strand_id
1 'polypeptide(L)' 'MIPFYKLQRYEGNEALFQLVLMSIVSTYVGEPLHVHAEGLRGTGKTSIMRAAKGILPNITRIKGCIYNCDPL' A
#
# COMPACT_ATOMS: atom_id res chain seq x y z
N MET A 1 0.08 -12.53 8.26
CA MET A 1 0.84 -12.16 7.03
C MET A 1 2.24 -11.75 7.47
N ILE A 2 3.27 -12.05 6.67
CA ILE A 2 4.65 -11.63 6.98
C ILE A 2 4.70 -10.09 7.04
N PRO A 3 5.29 -9.49 8.09
CA PRO A 3 5.44 -8.04 8.18
C PRO A 3 6.22 -7.46 7.00
N PHE A 4 5.85 -6.25 6.55
CA PHE A 4 6.46 -5.60 5.38
C PHE A 4 8.00 -5.55 5.42
N TYR A 5 8.55 -5.22 6.59
CA TYR A 5 10.01 -5.13 6.80
C TYR A 5 10.73 -6.49 6.85
N LYS A 6 9.99 -7.61 6.95
CA LYS A 6 10.53 -8.98 6.90
C LYS A 6 10.38 -9.63 5.51
N LEU A 7 9.77 -8.95 4.54
CA LEU A 7 9.69 -9.48 3.18
C LEU A 7 11.06 -9.43 2.50
N GLN A 8 11.39 -10.51 1.80
CA GLN A 8 12.61 -10.58 1.02
C GLN A 8 12.56 -9.59 -0.15
N ARG A 9 13.66 -8.88 -0.35
CA ARG A 9 13.90 -7.99 -1.49
C ARG A 9 14.78 -8.73 -2.49
N TYR A 10 14.35 -8.74 -3.74
CA TYR A 10 15.04 -9.38 -4.86
C TYR A 10 15.14 -8.37 -5.99
N GLU A 11 16.22 -8.46 -6.76
CA GLU A 11 16.47 -7.59 -7.90
C GLU A 11 15.21 -7.48 -8.80
N GLY A 12 14.72 -6.25 -8.93
CA GLY A 12 13.55 -5.91 -9.74
C GLY A 12 12.26 -5.70 -8.94
N ASN A 13 12.20 -6.08 -7.66
CA ASN A 13 11.07 -5.75 -6.78
C ASN A 13 11.36 -4.60 -5.82
N GLU A 14 12.63 -4.18 -5.66
CA GLU A 14 13.00 -3.10 -4.74
C GLU A 14 12.28 -1.79 -5.07
N ALA A 15 12.13 -1.48 -6.36
CA ALA A 15 11.43 -0.28 -6.81
C ALA A 15 9.98 -0.26 -6.32
N LEU A 16 9.31 -1.42 -6.28
CA LEU A 16 7.94 -1.51 -5.77
C LEU A 16 7.88 -1.28 -4.25
N PHE A 17 8.86 -1.76 -3.49
CA PHE A 17 8.95 -1.45 -2.05
C PHE A 17 9.09 0.06 -1.81
N GLN A 18 9.96 0.72 -2.58
CA GLN A 18 10.16 2.17 -2.47
C GLN A 18 8.91 2.96 -2.85
N LEU A 19 8.27 2.63 -3.97
CA LEU A 19 7.03 3.27 -4.40
C LEU A 19 5.89 3.10 -3.38
N VAL A 20 5.77 1.92 -2.76
CA VAL A 20 4.79 1.69 -1.70
C VAL A 20 5.11 2.52 -0.46
N LEU A 21 6.38 2.61 -0.05
CA LEU A 21 6.78 3.47 1.07
C LEU A 21 6.51 4.95 0.79
N MET A 22 6.81 5.42 -0.42
CA MET A 22 6.47 6.78 -0.85
C MET A 22 4.96 7.02 -0.77
N SER A 23 4.15 6.09 -1.27
CA SER A 23 2.69 6.16 -1.20
C SER A 23 2.16 6.26 0.24
N ILE A 24 2.77 5.50 1.16
CA ILE A 24 2.42 5.55 2.59
C ILE A 24 2.76 6.92 3.19
N VAL A 25 3.99 7.42 2.97
CA VAL A 25 4.44 8.73 3.48
C VAL A 25 3.54 9.84 2.94
N SER A 26 3.28 9.83 1.64
CA SER A 26 2.31 10.70 0.95
C SER A 26 0.93 10.69 1.61
N THR A 27 0.43 9.51 2.00
CA THR A 27 -0.86 9.40 2.69
C THR A 27 -0.82 10.04 4.09
N TYR A 28 0.28 9.92 4.84
CA TYR A 28 0.42 10.56 6.15
C TYR A 28 0.46 12.08 6.09
N VAL A 29 0.96 12.66 4.99
CA VAL A 29 1.03 14.12 4.82
C VAL A 29 -0.20 14.72 4.14
N GLY A 30 -1.19 13.90 3.78
CA GLY A 30 -2.43 14.36 3.14
C GLY A 30 -2.32 14.63 1.64
N GLU A 31 -1.25 14.15 0.99
CA GLU A 31 -1.01 14.30 -0.46
C GLU A 31 -0.88 12.92 -1.11
N PRO A 32 -2.01 12.24 -1.43
CA PRO A 32 -1.99 10.83 -1.82
C PRO A 32 -1.23 10.56 -3.12
N LEU A 33 -0.28 9.63 -3.07
CA LEU A 33 0.39 9.08 -4.24
C LEU A 33 -0.20 7.70 -4.57
N HIS A 34 -0.94 7.61 -5.67
CA HIS A 34 -1.52 6.37 -6.15
C HIS A 34 -0.49 5.58 -6.98
N VAL A 35 -0.30 4.30 -6.64
CA VAL A 35 0.64 3.41 -7.32
C VAL A 35 -0.12 2.34 -8.08
N HIS A 36 0.09 2.28 -9.39
CA HIS A 36 -0.32 1.17 -10.23
C HIS A 36 0.89 0.27 -10.51
N ALA A 37 0.75 -1.03 -10.33
CA ALA A 37 1.85 -1.99 -10.46
C ALA A 37 1.48 -3.14 -11.40
N GLU A 38 2.23 -3.27 -12.49
CA GLU A 38 2.05 -4.33 -13.50
C GLU A 38 3.21 -5.32 -13.49
N GLY A 39 3.02 -6.46 -14.17
CA GLY A 39 4.07 -7.46 -14.39
C GLY A 39 3.57 -8.89 -14.24
N LEU A 40 4.46 -9.86 -14.46
CA LEU A 40 4.14 -11.29 -14.48
C LEU A 40 3.50 -11.80 -13.18
N ARG A 41 2.71 -12.87 -13.28
CA ARG A 41 2.10 -13.52 -12.11
C ARG A 41 3.20 -14.11 -11.21
N GLY A 42 3.02 -14.02 -9.89
CA GLY A 42 3.94 -14.60 -8.92
C GLY A 42 5.14 -13.72 -8.54
N THR A 43 5.27 -12.51 -9.09
CA THR A 43 6.39 -11.60 -8.75
C THR A 43 6.23 -10.83 -7.42
N GLY A 44 5.37 -11.32 -6.52
CA GLY A 44 5.25 -10.76 -5.16
C GLY A 44 4.46 -9.45 -5.02
N LYS A 45 3.97 -8.83 -6.11
CA LYS A 45 3.21 -7.56 -6.07
C LYS A 45 2.11 -7.54 -5.02
N THR A 46 1.21 -8.52 -5.05
CA THR A 46 0.09 -8.63 -4.09
C THR A 46 0.59 -8.83 -2.65
N SER A 47 1.68 -9.57 -2.47
CA SER A 47 2.25 -9.84 -1.15
C SER A 47 2.83 -8.56 -0.52
N ILE A 48 3.57 -7.77 -1.31
CA ILE A 48 4.13 -6.47 -0.90
C ILE A 48 3.00 -5.51 -0.51
N MET A 49 2.01 -5.35 -1.40
CA MET A 49 0.86 -4.45 -1.18
C MET A 49 0.06 -4.83 0.07
N ARG A 50 -0.20 -6.12 0.29
CA ARG A 50 -0.97 -6.56 1.46
C ARG A 50 -0.16 -6.44 2.76
N ALA A 51 1.15 -6.68 2.74
CA ALA A 51 1.99 -6.56 3.92
C ALA A 51 2.10 -5.10 4.40
N ALA A 52 2.01 -4.14 3.47
CA ALA A 52 1.98 -2.70 3.76
C ALA A 52 0.78 -2.28 4.61
N LYS A 53 -0.29 -3.08 4.69
CA LYS A 53 -1.46 -2.80 5.57
C LYS A 53 -1.05 -2.50 7.01
N GLY A 54 0.00 -3.15 7.53
CA GLY A 54 0.44 -2.95 8.91
C GLY A 54 1.13 -1.61 9.19
N ILE A 55 1.44 -0.83 8.16
CA ILE A 55 2.15 0.46 8.25
C ILE A 55 1.37 1.63 7.63
N LEU A 56 0.21 1.37 7.04
CA LEU A 56 -0.68 2.43 6.52
C LEU A 56 -1.38 3.16 7.68
N PRO A 57 -1.73 4.45 7.51
CA PRO A 57 -2.57 5.14 8.47
C PRO A 57 -3.94 4.45 8.56
N ASN A 58 -4.56 4.53 9.75
CA ASN A 58 -5.91 4.03 9.93
C ASN A 58 -6.89 4.90 9.14
N ILE A 59 -7.73 4.25 8.32
CA ILE A 59 -8.84 4.92 7.65
C ILE A 59 -10.02 5.06 8.60
N THR A 60 -10.54 6.28 8.71
CA THR A 60 -11.81 6.52 9.42
C THR A 60 -12.94 5.91 8.61
N ARG A 61 -13.66 4.95 9.22
CA ARG A 61 -14.81 4.31 8.58
C ARG A 61 -16.07 5.17 8.77
N ILE A 62 -16.74 5.49 7.68
CA ILE A 62 -17.99 6.23 7.68
C ILE A 62 -19.15 5.23 7.81
N LYS A 63 -19.89 5.31 8.92
CA LYS A 63 -21.00 4.39 9.20
C LYS A 63 -22.08 4.54 8.12
N GLY A 64 -22.47 3.42 7.52
CA GLY A 64 -23.52 3.39 6.49
C GLY A 64 -23.05 3.73 5.07
N CYS A 65 -21.77 4.08 4.86
CA CYS A 65 -21.23 4.38 3.53
C CYS A 65 -20.38 3.22 2.98
N ILE A 66 -20.83 2.59 1.90
CA ILE A 66 -20.12 1.46 1.26
C ILE A 66 -18.79 1.86 0.61
N TYR A 67 -18.71 3.10 0.12
CA TYR A 67 -17.54 3.61 -0.59
C TYR A 67 -16.59 4.38 0.31
N ASN A 68 -16.95 4.57 1.59
CA ASN A 68 -16.24 5.45 2.52
C ASN A 68 -16.05 6.87 1.96
N CYS A 69 -16.96 7.32 1.09
CA CYS A 69 -17.06 8.70 0.66
C CYS A 69 -17.50 9.53 1.86
N ASP A 70 -16.76 10.59 2.16
CA ASP A 70 -17.14 11.64 3.09
C ASP A 70 -18.33 12.40 2.50
N PRO A 71 -19.57 12.10 2.91
CA PRO A 71 -20.70 12.88 2.45
C PRO A 71 -20.67 14.18 3.24
N LEU A 72 -20.10 15.22 2.64
CA LEU A 72 -20.34 16.60 3.08
C LEU A 72 -21.84 16.89 3.07
#